data_AF-A0A3M1CN62-F1
#
_entry.id   AF-A0A3M1CN62-F1
#
_cell.length_a   1.000
_cell.length_b   1.000
_cell.length_c   1.000
_cell.angle_alpha   90.00
_cell.angle_beta   90.00
_cell.angle_gamma   90.00
#
_symmetry.space_group_name_H-M   'P 1'
#
loop_
_entity.id
_entity.type
_entity.pdbx_description
1 polymer ?
#
loop_
_entity_poly.entity_id
_entity_poly.type
_entity_poly.pdbx_seq_one_letter_code
_entity_poly.pdbx_strand_id
1 'polypeptide(L)'
;HWIEYGKSRYGITVVAAVTAAMVTTYDPYLTSGQLTALVGGLRGAAEYEQLIGHGGAGLRGMTAQTASHLYVILLILIGNIIYLRSRRRRSG
;
A
#
# COMPACT_ATOMS: atom_id res chain seq x y z
N HIS A 1 24.31 1.03 6.63
CA HIS A 1 22.97 1.41 7.14
C HIS A 1 22.85 0.99 8.61
N TRP A 2 22.13 1.71 9.49
CA TRP A 2 22.01 1.33 10.92
C TRP A 2 21.33 -0.03 11.14
N ILE A 3 20.47 -0.43 10.20
CA ILE A 3 19.73 -1.70 10.17
C ILE A 3 20.66 -2.93 10.08
N GLU A 4 21.83 -2.79 9.45
CA GLU A 4 22.78 -3.90 9.28
C GLU A 4 23.48 -4.28 10.60
N TYR A 5 23.64 -3.33 11.53
CA TYR A 5 24.33 -3.57 12.80
C TYR A 5 23.45 -4.24 13.86
N GLY A 6 22.14 -4.00 13.82
CA GLY A 6 21.23 -4.52 14.84
C GLY A 6 21.15 -6.04 14.85
N LYS A 7 20.61 -6.63 13.78
CA LYS A 7 20.36 -8.08 13.75
C LYS A 7 21.64 -8.91 13.60
N SER A 8 22.58 -8.46 12.76
CA SER A 8 23.82 -9.20 12.46
C SER A 8 24.77 -9.29 13.67
N ARG A 9 24.84 -8.24 14.50
CA ARG A 9 25.80 -8.17 15.61
C ARG A 9 25.21 -8.52 16.98
N TYR A 10 23.91 -8.28 17.20
CA TYR A 10 23.29 -8.42 18.52
C TYR A 10 22.08 -9.37 18.54
N GLY A 11 21.69 -9.97 17.41
CA GLY A 11 20.57 -10.92 17.34
C GLY A 11 19.20 -10.30 17.67
N ILE A 12 19.11 -8.97 17.77
CA ILE A 12 17.89 -8.26 18.14
C ILE A 12 16.90 -8.22 16.98
N THR A 13 15.62 -8.40 17.31
CA THR A 13 14.51 -8.28 16.35
C THR A 13 14.34 -6.83 15.94
N VAL A 14 14.65 -6.50 14.68
CA VAL A 14 14.46 -5.16 14.12
C VAL A 14 13.21 -5.14 13.25
N VAL A 15 12.30 -4.21 13.55
CA VAL A 15 11.11 -3.91 12.77
C VAL A 15 11.23 -2.48 12.27
N ALA A 16 10.94 -2.24 11.00
CA ALA A 16 11.00 -0.91 10.41
C ALA A 16 9.59 -0.44 10.04
N ALA A 17 9.24 0.78 10.45
CA ALA A 17 8.04 1.48 9.98
C ALA A 17 8.49 2.59 9.03
N VAL A 18 8.09 2.51 7.77
CA VAL A 18 8.59 3.39 6.70
C VAL A 18 7.43 3.88 5.84
N THR A 19 7.65 4.97 5.10
CA THR A 19 6.66 5.45 4.14
C THR A 19 6.50 4.43 2.99
N ALA A 20 5.34 4.42 2.32
CA ALA A 20 5.07 3.46 1.25
C ALA A 20 6.13 3.50 0.13
N ALA A 21 6.69 4.67 -0.16
CA ALA A 21 7.74 4.84 -1.17
C ALA A 21 9.07 4.20 -0.76
N MET A 22 9.35 4.13 0.54
CA MET A 22 10.59 3.57 1.08
C MET A 22 10.53 2.05 1.24
N VAL A 23 9.34 1.43 1.14
CA VAL A 23 9.17 -0.03 1.27
C VAL A 23 10.07 -0.78 0.29
N THR A 24 10.12 -0.36 -0.97
CA THR A 24 10.95 -0.98 -2.01
C THR A 24 12.45 -0.87 -1.72
N THR A 25 12.88 0.21 -1.06
CA THR A 25 14.27 0.40 -0.63
C THR A 25 14.64 -0.56 0.50
N TYR A 26 13.69 -0.92 1.37
CA TYR A 26 13.91 -1.80 2.51
C TYR A 26 13.57 -3.28 2.27
N ASP A 27 12.93 -3.60 1.14
CA ASP A 27 12.54 -4.96 0.76
C ASP A 27 13.73 -5.96 0.69
N PRO A 28 14.92 -5.57 0.19
CA PRO A 28 16.10 -6.43 0.24
C PRO A 28 16.54 -6.78 1.66
N TYR A 29 16.34 -5.88 2.63
CA TYR A 29 16.66 -6.10 4.04
C TYR A 29 15.66 -7.04 4.73
N LEU A 30 14.40 -7.05 4.27
CA LEU A 30 13.41 -8.03 4.70
C LEU A 30 13.74 -9.42 4.16
N THR A 31 14.09 -9.50 2.87
CA THR A 31 14.40 -10.78 2.19
C THR A 31 15.73 -11.39 2.66
N SER A 32 16.74 -10.56 2.96
CA SER A 32 18.01 -11.01 3.57
C SER A 32 17.84 -11.47 5.02
N GLY A 33 16.64 -11.31 5.58
CA GLY A 33 16.34 -11.61 6.98
C GLY A 33 16.99 -10.64 7.94
N GLN A 34 17.48 -9.46 7.52
CA GLN A 34 18.01 -8.43 8.43
C GLN A 34 16.90 -7.64 9.13
N LEU A 35 15.73 -7.54 8.51
CA LEU A 35 14.49 -7.07 9.12
C LEU A 35 13.53 -8.24 9.34
N THR A 36 12.84 -8.26 10.47
CA THR A 36 11.84 -9.29 10.76
C THR A 36 10.45 -8.90 10.25
N ALA A 37 10.12 -7.61 10.26
CA ALA A 37 8.88 -7.09 9.71
C ALA A 37 9.06 -5.67 9.19
N LEU A 38 8.25 -5.29 8.21
CA LEU A 38 8.24 -3.98 7.58
C LEU A 38 6.81 -3.45 7.54
N VAL A 39 6.56 -2.35 8.24
CA VAL A 39 5.26 -1.65 8.27
C VAL A 39 5.33 -0.50 7.28
N GLY A 40 4.76 -0.72 6.09
CA GLY A 40 4.87 0.21 4.96
C GLY A 40 3.64 1.11 4.77
N GLY A 41 3.79 2.41 5.03
CA GLY A 41 2.78 3.43 4.73
C GLY A 41 1.40 3.13 5.32
N LEU A 42 0.35 3.58 4.61
CA LEU A 42 -1.03 3.45 5.07
C LEU A 42 -1.50 2.00 5.13
N ARG A 43 -1.12 1.17 4.15
CA ARG A 43 -1.50 -0.25 4.13
C ARG A 43 -0.87 -1.01 5.31
N GLY A 44 0.43 -0.83 5.54
CA GLY A 44 1.12 -1.47 6.66
C GLY A 44 0.56 -1.03 8.01
N ALA A 45 0.22 0.26 8.17
CA ALA A 45 -0.43 0.75 9.38
C ALA A 45 -1.81 0.09 9.60
N ALA A 46 -2.61 -0.08 8.54
CA ALA A 46 -3.91 -0.75 8.62
C ALA A 46 -3.79 -2.24 8.94
N GLU A 47 -2.84 -2.95 8.32
CA GLU A 47 -2.55 -4.36 8.61
C GLU A 47 -2.08 -4.54 10.06
N TYR A 48 -1.27 -3.62 10.57
CA TYR A 48 -0.85 -3.61 11.98
C TYR A 48 -2.03 -3.38 12.93
N GLU A 49 -2.89 -2.39 12.64
CA GLU A 49 -4.12 -2.12 13.41
C GLU A 49 -5.06 -3.34 13.45
N GLN A 50 -5.19 -4.07 12.33
CA GLN A 50 -5.94 -5.34 12.29
C GLN A 50 -5.27 -6.44 13.12
N LEU A 51 -3.95 -6.56 13.05
CA LEU A 51 -3.17 -7.56 13.80
C LEU A 51 -3.38 -7.40 15.32
N ILE A 52 -3.40 -6.16 15.81
CA ILE A 52 -3.63 -5.86 17.23
C ILE A 52 -5.12 -5.78 17.61
N GLY A 53 -6.03 -6.01 16.66
CA GLY A 53 -7.47 -5.97 16.88
C GLY A 53 -8.03 -4.57 17.22
N HIS A 54 -7.28 -3.51 16.90
CA HIS A 54 -7.64 -2.13 17.24
C HIS A 54 -7.70 -1.28 15.97
N GLY A 55 -8.90 -1.16 15.40
CA GLY A 55 -9.13 -0.36 14.19
C GLY A 55 -8.93 1.13 14.44
N GLY A 56 -8.01 1.75 13.70
CA GLY A 56 -7.63 3.15 13.87
C GLY A 56 -7.70 3.94 12.57
N ALA A 57 -6.78 4.89 12.43
CA ALA A 57 -6.72 5.78 11.28
C ALA A 57 -6.25 5.05 10.01
N GLY A 58 -5.40 4.02 10.15
CA GLY A 58 -4.91 3.21 9.04
C GLY A 58 -6.05 2.49 8.33
N LEU A 59 -6.89 1.78 9.10
CA LEU A 59 -8.02 1.04 8.57
C LEU A 59 -9.05 1.94 7.88
N ARG A 60 -9.38 3.09 8.51
CA ARG A 60 -10.28 4.08 7.90
C ARG A 60 -9.72 4.67 6.61
N GLY A 61 -8.43 4.98 6.60
CA GLY A 61 -7.74 5.51 5.43
C GLY A 61 -7.76 4.52 4.26
N MET A 62 -7.55 3.23 4.54
CA MET A 62 -7.68 2.15 3.55
C MET A 62 -9.09 2.09 2.96
N THR A 63 -10.14 2.15 3.79
CA THR A 63 -11.53 2.15 3.28
C THR A 63 -11.83 3.34 2.38
N ALA A 64 -11.40 4.55 2.78
CA ALA A 64 -11.57 5.75 1.98
C ALA A 64 -10.80 5.67 0.65
N GLN A 65 -9.58 5.11 0.69
CA GLN A 65 -8.78 4.88 -0.51
C GLN A 65 -9.50 3.92 -1.45
N THR A 66 -9.96 2.75 -0.99
CA THR A 66 -10.69 1.77 -1.82
C THR A 66 -11.93 2.37 -2.46
N ALA A 67 -12.75 3.10 -1.70
CA ALA A 67 -13.95 3.76 -2.24
C ALA A 67 -13.62 4.77 -3.33
N SER A 68 -12.56 5.57 -3.13
CA SER A 68 -12.10 6.56 -4.11
C SER A 68 -11.60 5.90 -5.41
N HIS A 69 -10.87 4.79 -5.30
CA HIS A 69 -10.39 4.05 -6.47
C HIS A 69 -11.55 3.47 -7.27
N LEU A 70 -12.55 2.88 -6.61
CA LEU A 70 -13.76 2.37 -7.27
C LEU A 70 -14.53 3.48 -7.99
N TYR A 71 -14.63 4.66 -7.37
CA TYR A 71 -15.28 5.82 -7.98
C TYR A 71 -14.59 6.27 -9.28
N VAL A 72 -13.26 6.37 -9.28
CA VAL A 72 -12.50 6.74 -10.49
C VAL A 72 -12.68 5.69 -11.59
N ILE A 73 -12.64 4.40 -11.25
CA ILE A 73 -12.89 3.31 -12.22
C ILE A 73 -14.28 3.45 -12.83
N LEU A 74 -15.31 3.73 -12.02
CA LEU A 74 -16.68 3.93 -12.50
C LEU A 74 -16.76 5.10 -13.50
N LEU A 75 -16.12 6.23 -13.21
CA LEU A 75 -16.09 7.38 -14.12
C LEU A 75 -15.40 7.06 -15.44
N ILE A 76 -14.29 6.32 -15.41
CA ILE A 76 -13.59 5.87 -16.62
C ILE A 76 -14.50 4.96 -17.47
N LEU A 77 -15.23 4.03 -16.84
CA LEU A 77 -16.16 3.16 -17.55
C LEU A 77 -17.30 3.93 -18.22
N ILE A 78 -17.92 4.86 -17.48
CA ILE A 78 -18.98 5.72 -18.03
C ILE A 78 -18.45 6.55 -19.21
N GLY A 79 -17.28 7.18 -19.06
CA GLY A 79 -16.63 7.95 -20.11
C GLY A 79 -16.37 7.11 -21.37
N ASN A 80 -15.85 5.90 -21.21
CA ASN A 80 -15.62 4.97 -22.32
C ASN A 80 -16.91 4.54 -23.02
N ILE A 81 -17.98 4.26 -22.26
CA ILE A 81 -19.29 3.90 -22.83
C ILE A 81 -19.85 5.06 -23.66
N ILE A 82 -19.80 6.29 -23.14
CA ILE A 82 -20.26 7.49 -23.86
C ILE A 82 -19.43 7.70 -25.13
N TYR A 83 -18.10 7.59 -25.03
CA TYR A 83 -17.19 7.73 -26.17
C TYR A 83 -17.48 6.70 -27.27
N LEU A 84 -17.64 5.42 -26.91
CA LEU A 84 -17.96 4.34 -27.85
C LEU A 84 -19.32 4.55 -28.53
N ARG A 85 -20.35 4.98 -27.77
CA ARG A 85 -21.68 5.29 -28.32
C ARG A 85 -21.64 6.50 -29.26
N SER A 86 -20.92 7.56 -28.89
CA SER A 86 -20.74 8.78 -29.70
C SER A 86 -19.99 8.49 -31.00
N ARG A 87 -18.94 7.66 -30.95
CA ARG A 87 -18.18 7.24 -32.12
C ARG A 87 -19.02 6.45 -33.13
N ARG A 88 -19.91 5.56 -32.67
CA ARG A 88 -20.82 4.82 -33.56
C ARG A 88 -21.82 5.71 -34.29
N ARG A 89 -22.24 6.84 -33.69
CA ARG A 89 -23.15 7.81 -34.31
C ARG A 89 -22.50 8.72 -35.35
N ARG A 90 -21.16 8.86 -35.36
CA ARG A 90 -20.43 9.69 -36.35
C ARG A 90 -19.99 8.91 -37.59
N SER A 91 -20.07 7.58 -37.57
CA SER A 91 -19.54 6.70 -38.63
C SER A 91 -20.63 6.01 -39.47
N GLY A 92 -21.90 6.33 -39.22
CA GLY A 92 -23.04 6.01 -40.08
C GLY A 92 -23.81 7.29 -40.38
#